data_AF-A0AA38YDR3-F1
#
_entry.id   AF-A0AA38YDR3-F1
#
_cell.length_a   1.000
_cell.length_b   1.000
_cell.length_c   1.000
_cell.angle_alpha   90.00
_cell.angle_beta   90.00
_cell.angle_gamma   90.00
#
_symmetry.space_group_name_H-M   'P 1'
#
loop_
_entity.id
_entity.type
_entity.pdbx_description
1 polymer ?
#
loop_
_entity_poly.entity_id
_entity_poly.type
_entity_poly.pdbx_seq_one_letter_code
_entity_poly.pdbx_strand_id
1 'polypeptide(L)'
;MAEKEAQKIVQKAREYRTKRVKDAKSEAQKEIEEYRKKKEEEFKKFESEQSSGNKKAEDDANKDAEAKVKDIEQAGKKSGNKVVEDLIKAVTNPQPEVPEKISRED
;
A
#
# COMPACT_ATOMS: atom_id res chain seq x y z
N MET A 1 -40.48 66.88 4.25
CA MET A 1 -39.08 66.42 4.45
C MET A 1 -39.03 65.08 5.17
N ALA A 2 -39.85 64.85 6.20
CA ALA A 2 -39.97 63.57 6.91
C ALA A 2 -40.26 62.34 6.02
N GLU A 3 -41.12 62.45 5.01
CA GLU A 3 -41.42 61.33 4.10
C GLU A 3 -40.21 60.87 3.28
N LYS A 4 -39.37 61.81 2.82
CA LYS A 4 -38.12 61.51 2.11
C LYS A 4 -37.10 60.84 3.02
N GLU A 5 -37.08 61.18 4.30
CA GLU A 5 -36.21 60.53 5.30
C GLU A 5 -36.68 59.11 5.62
N ALA A 6 -37.98 58.92 5.79
CA ALA A 6 -38.58 57.60 5.98
C ALA A 6 -38.27 56.66 4.79
N GLN A 7 -38.42 57.15 3.56
CA GLN A 7 -38.08 56.38 2.35
C GLN A 7 -36.58 56.00 2.31
N LYS A 8 -35.69 56.93 2.66
CA LYS A 8 -34.24 56.66 2.73
C LYS A 8 -33.90 55.59 3.78
N ILE A 9 -34.57 55.59 4.92
CA ILE A 9 -34.36 54.58 5.97
C ILE A 9 -34.78 53.19 5.46
N VAL A 10 -35.94 53.09 4.82
CA VAL A 10 -36.42 51.83 4.24
C VAL A 10 -35.49 51.33 3.13
N GLN A 11 -35.02 52.23 2.26
CA GLN A 11 -34.08 51.87 1.19
C GLN A 11 -32.75 51.34 1.76
N LYS A 12 -32.16 52.03 2.74
CA LYS A 12 -30.95 51.58 3.43
C LYS A 12 -31.14 50.21 4.09
N ALA A 13 -32.29 49.97 4.72
CA ALA A 13 -32.59 48.67 5.32
C ALA A 13 -32.68 47.54 4.27
N ARG A 14 -33.27 47.80 3.09
CA ARG A 14 -33.32 46.83 1.97
C ARG A 14 -31.94 46.56 1.40
N GLU A 15 -31.14 47.60 1.18
CA GLU A 15 -29.75 47.47 0.69
C GLU A 15 -28.89 46.69 1.69
N TYR A 16 -29.01 46.98 2.99
CA TYR A 16 -28.32 46.26 4.05
C TYR A 16 -28.68 44.78 4.08
N ARG A 17 -29.98 44.45 3.97
CA ARG A 17 -30.44 43.05 3.89
C ARG A 17 -29.85 42.33 2.67
N THR A 18 -29.93 42.95 1.49
CA THR A 18 -29.39 42.37 0.26
C THR A 18 -27.89 42.16 0.35
N LYS A 19 -27.16 43.14 0.91
CA LYS A 19 -25.72 43.03 1.15
C LYS A 19 -25.41 41.86 2.09
N ARG A 20 -26.08 41.75 3.23
CA ARG A 20 -25.89 40.62 4.18
C ARG A 20 -26.14 39.26 3.54
N VAL A 21 -27.15 39.13 2.67
CA VAL A 21 -27.42 37.87 1.96
C VAL A 21 -26.30 37.55 0.97
N LYS A 22 -25.78 38.55 0.27
CA LYS A 22 -24.66 38.38 -0.67
C LYS A 22 -23.37 38.00 0.05
N ASP A 23 -23.07 38.68 1.15
CA ASP A 23 -21.88 38.43 1.96
C ASP A 23 -21.93 37.01 2.54
N ALA A 24 -23.06 36.59 3.12
CA ALA A 24 -23.24 35.22 3.63
C ALA A 24 -23.08 34.14 2.54
N LYS A 25 -23.57 34.39 1.32
CA LYS A 25 -23.34 33.48 0.19
C LYS A 25 -21.87 33.40 -0.19
N SER A 26 -21.18 34.53 -0.23
CA SER A 26 -19.75 34.56 -0.56
C SER A 26 -18.90 33.88 0.51
N GLU A 27 -19.23 34.06 1.79
CA GLU A 27 -18.55 33.40 2.90
C GLU A 27 -18.75 31.88 2.84
N ALA A 28 -19.99 31.41 2.65
CA ALA A 28 -20.26 29.99 2.49
C ALA A 28 -19.53 29.38 1.29
N GLN A 29 -19.44 30.09 0.16
CA GLN A 29 -18.67 29.64 -1.00
C GLN A 29 -17.17 29.52 -0.68
N LYS A 30 -16.59 30.49 0.04
CA LYS A 30 -15.19 30.44 0.48
C LYS A 30 -14.92 29.26 1.40
N GLU A 31 -15.78 29.04 2.41
CA GLU A 31 -15.65 27.90 3.33
C GLU A 31 -15.71 26.55 2.59
N ILE A 32 -16.62 26.42 1.60
CA ILE A 32 -16.70 25.21 0.76
C ILE A 32 -15.42 25.02 -0.04
N GLU A 33 -14.86 26.07 -0.64
CA GLU A 33 -13.62 25.99 -1.39
C GLU A 33 -12.42 25.63 -0.51
N GLU A 34 -12.32 26.24 0.68
CA GLU A 34 -11.28 25.92 1.65
C GLU A 34 -11.39 24.48 2.14
N TYR A 35 -12.61 24.00 2.44
CA TYR A 35 -12.83 22.62 2.84
C TYR A 35 -12.46 21.64 1.72
N ARG A 36 -12.82 21.94 0.47
CA ARG A 36 -12.43 21.13 -0.70
C ARG A 36 -10.91 21.09 -0.87
N LYS A 37 -10.23 22.24 -0.80
CA LYS A 37 -8.76 22.31 -0.89
C LYS A 37 -8.10 21.50 0.21
N LYS A 38 -8.55 21.66 1.47
CA LYS A 38 -8.03 20.88 2.59
C LYS A 38 -8.22 19.38 2.40
N LYS A 39 -9.40 18.94 1.92
CA LYS A 39 -9.66 17.53 1.64
C LYS A 39 -8.84 16.99 0.48
N GLU A 40 -8.60 17.79 -0.55
CA GLU A 40 -7.74 17.40 -1.67
C GLU A 40 -6.27 17.30 -1.24
N GLU A 41 -5.80 18.20 -0.38
CA GLU A 41 -4.46 18.13 0.22
C GLU A 41 -4.30 16.90 1.13
N GLU A 42 -5.29 16.62 1.98
CA GLU A 42 -5.33 15.40 2.80
C GLU A 42 -5.31 14.15 1.91
N PHE A 43 -6.10 14.13 0.84
CA PHE A 43 -6.13 13.01 -0.10
C PHE A 43 -4.78 12.82 -0.81
N LYS A 44 -4.18 13.89 -1.32
CA LYS A 44 -2.86 13.84 -1.97
C LYS A 44 -1.75 13.38 -1.03
N LYS A 45 -1.76 13.83 0.23
CA LYS A 45 -0.83 13.34 1.25
C LYS A 45 -1.03 11.86 1.52
N PHE A 46 -2.29 11.45 1.72
CA PHE A 46 -2.63 10.04 1.93
C PHE A 46 -2.20 9.17 0.74
N GLU A 47 -2.46 9.61 -0.49
CA GLU A 47 -2.05 8.91 -1.71
C GLU A 47 -0.52 8.78 -1.79
N SER A 48 0.22 9.85 -1.50
CA SER A 48 1.70 9.81 -1.48
C SER A 48 2.25 8.90 -0.39
N GLU A 49 1.68 8.95 0.82
CA GLU A 49 2.12 8.13 1.95
C GLU A 49 1.78 6.65 1.71
N GLN A 50 0.58 6.36 1.19
CA GLN A 50 0.15 5.00 0.91
C GLN A 50 0.85 4.40 -0.31
N SER A 51 1.12 5.20 -1.35
CA SER A 51 1.95 4.80 -2.50
C SER A 51 3.37 4.40 -2.06
N SER A 52 3.89 5.02 -0.99
CA SER A 52 5.19 4.66 -0.41
C SER A 52 5.17 3.37 0.41
N GLY A 53 3.99 2.91 0.85
CA GLY A 53 3.82 1.67 1.60
C GLY A 53 4.24 0.43 0.81
N ASN A 54 3.94 0.40 -0.49
CA ASN A 54 4.34 -0.70 -1.36
C ASN A 54 5.87 -0.81 -1.49
N LYS A 55 6.58 0.32 -1.60
CA LYS A 55 8.05 0.30 -1.71
C LYS A 55 8.72 -0.25 -0.46
N LYS A 56 8.26 0.15 0.74
CA LYS A 56 8.80 -0.42 1.99
C LYS A 56 8.54 -1.92 2.09
N ALA A 57 7.32 -2.36 1.77
CA ALA A 57 6.97 -3.77 1.79
C ALA A 57 7.80 -4.58 0.77
N GLU A 58 8.02 -4.04 -0.43
CA GLU A 58 8.89 -4.64 -1.45
C GLU A 58 10.36 -4.69 -1.01
N ASP A 59 10.89 -3.60 -0.46
CA ASP A 59 12.28 -3.53 0.02
C ASP A 59 12.54 -4.52 1.16
N ASP A 60 11.59 -4.65 2.11
CA ASP A 60 11.72 -5.58 3.22
C ASP A 60 11.57 -7.03 2.75
N ALA A 61 10.62 -7.32 1.85
CA ALA A 61 10.50 -8.64 1.22
C ALA A 61 11.76 -9.03 0.43
N ASN A 62 12.36 -8.08 -0.30
CA ASN A 62 13.60 -8.32 -1.05
C ASN A 62 14.77 -8.63 -0.12
N LYS A 63 14.94 -7.90 0.99
CA LYS A 63 15.98 -8.19 1.98
C LYS A 63 15.83 -9.57 2.60
N ASP A 64 14.60 -9.94 2.98
CA ASP A 64 14.32 -11.27 3.53
C ASP A 64 14.58 -12.37 2.50
N ALA A 65 14.17 -12.16 1.24
CA ALA A 65 14.45 -13.10 0.16
C ALA A 65 15.96 -13.26 -0.07
N GLU A 66 16.72 -12.18 -0.12
CA GLU A 66 18.19 -12.23 -0.25
C GLU A 66 18.86 -12.97 0.91
N ALA A 67 18.39 -12.75 2.14
CA ALA A 67 18.87 -13.48 3.30
C ALA A 67 18.60 -14.99 3.17
N LYS A 68 17.38 -15.36 2.77
CA LYS A 68 17.01 -16.77 2.53
C LYS A 68 17.82 -17.42 1.42
N VAL A 69 18.08 -16.71 0.32
CA VAL A 69 18.94 -17.20 -0.76
C VAL A 69 20.35 -17.47 -0.26
N LYS A 70 20.94 -16.54 0.51
CA LYS A 70 22.27 -16.74 1.12
C LYS A 70 22.30 -17.94 2.07
N ASP A 71 21.27 -18.12 2.88
CA ASP A 71 21.16 -19.27 3.78
C ASP A 71 21.08 -20.59 2.99
N ILE A 72 20.29 -20.64 1.91
CA ILE A 72 20.17 -21.82 1.04
C ILE A 72 21.50 -22.11 0.35
N GLU A 73 22.20 -21.10 -0.16
CA GLU A 73 23.51 -21.28 -0.77
C GLU A 73 24.55 -21.83 0.21
N GLN A 74 24.56 -21.31 1.45
CA GLN A 74 25.47 -21.80 2.49
C GLN A 74 25.13 -23.24 2.89
N ALA A 75 23.85 -23.56 3.07
CA ALA A 75 23.39 -24.91 3.36
C ALA A 75 23.81 -25.86 2.23
N GLY A 76 23.57 -25.48 0.97
CA GLY A 76 23.94 -26.24 -0.22
C GLY A 76 25.45 -26.46 -0.33
N LYS A 77 26.28 -25.44 -0.05
CA LYS A 77 27.74 -25.59 0.00
C LYS A 77 28.19 -26.55 1.10
N LYS A 78 27.54 -26.53 2.26
CA LYS A 78 27.86 -27.38 3.41
C LYS A 78 27.48 -28.85 3.16
N SER A 79 26.31 -29.11 2.60
CA SER A 79 25.80 -30.47 2.36
C SER A 79 26.15 -31.04 0.99
N GLY A 80 26.52 -30.20 0.02
CA GLY A 80 26.71 -30.58 -1.38
C GLY A 80 27.73 -31.69 -1.58
N ASN A 81 28.90 -31.58 -0.94
CA ASN A 81 29.95 -32.61 -1.05
C ASN A 81 29.46 -33.97 -0.54
N LYS A 82 28.70 -33.98 0.55
CA LYS A 82 28.14 -35.21 1.13
C LYS A 82 27.10 -35.82 0.20
N VAL A 83 26.21 -35.01 -0.38
CA VAL A 83 25.19 -35.48 -1.34
C VAL A 83 25.85 -36.07 -2.58
N VAL A 84 26.91 -35.44 -3.10
CA VAL A 84 27.66 -35.97 -4.25
C VAL A 84 28.30 -37.32 -3.90
N GLU A 85 28.93 -37.43 -2.73
CA GLU A 85 29.53 -38.69 -2.29
C GLU A 85 28.48 -39.80 -2.11
N ASP A 86 27.34 -39.49 -1.50
CA ASP A 86 26.24 -40.43 -1.30
C ASP A 86 25.64 -40.90 -2.63
N LEU A 87 25.47 -39.99 -3.61
CA LEU A 87 25.02 -40.31 -4.96
C LEU A 87 26.02 -41.21 -5.70
N ILE A 88 27.32 -40.93 -5.62
CA ILE A 88 28.35 -41.78 -6.23
C ILE A 88 28.32 -43.16 -5.61
N LYS A 89 28.24 -43.27 -4.27
CA LYS A 89 28.15 -44.56 -3.57
C LYS A 89 26.92 -45.35 -3.99
N ALA A 90 25.75 -44.71 -4.07
CA ALA A 90 24.52 -45.36 -4.48
C ALA A 90 24.59 -45.92 -5.92
N VAL A 91 25.25 -45.20 -6.84
CA VAL A 91 25.40 -45.64 -8.24
C VAL A 91 26.48 -46.71 -8.41
N THR A 92 27.55 -46.65 -7.63
CA THR A 92 28.72 -47.55 -7.76
C THR A 92 28.63 -48.82 -6.94
N ASN A 93 27.68 -48.93 -6.01
CA ASN A 93 27.53 -50.08 -5.14
C ASN A 93 26.25 -50.88 -5.47
N PRO A 94 26.29 -51.81 -6.44
CA PRO A 94 25.13 -52.61 -6.81
C PRO A 94 24.66 -53.47 -5.63
N GLN A 95 23.38 -53.36 -5.26
CA GLN A 95 22.70 -54.30 -4.37
C GLN A 95 21.83 -55.24 -5.21
N PRO A 96 22.36 -56.41 -5.62
CA PRO A 96 21.56 -57.40 -6.31
C PRO A 96 20.53 -57.99 -5.34
N GLU A 97 19.26 -57.81 -5.66
CA GLU A 97 18.16 -58.51 -4.98
C GLU A 97 17.62 -59.62 -5.88
N VAL A 98 17.34 -60.78 -5.26
CA VAL A 98 16.68 -61.88 -5.97
C VAL A 98 15.24 -61.47 -6.24
N PRO A 99 14.78 -61.52 -7.51
CA PRO A 99 13.40 -61.21 -7.84
C PRO A 99 12.42 -62.05 -7.01
N GLU A 100 11.39 -61.42 -6.41
CA GLU A 100 10.41 -62.08 -5.53
C GLU A 100 9.72 -63.31 -6.15
N LYS A 101 9.72 -63.42 -7.49
CA LYS A 101 9.15 -64.56 -8.20
C LYS A 101 9.96 -65.84 -8.05
N ILE A 102 11.25 -65.71 -7.72
CA ILE A 102 12.20 -66.82 -7.59
C ILE A 102 12.32 -67.26 -6.12
N SER A 103 12.01 -66.40 -5.15
CA SER A 103 12.10 -66.69 -3.71
C SER A 103 10.88 -67.39 -3.09
N ARG A 104 9.84 -67.66 -3.87
CA ARG A 104 8.61 -68.36 -3.42
C ARG A 104 8.54 -69.83 -3.82
N GLU A 105 9.57 -70.36 -4.46
CA GLU A 105 9.71 -71.78 -4.79
C GLU A 105 10.70 -72.43 -3.81
N ASP A 106 10.22 -72.72 -2.60
CA ASP A 106 10.78 -73.70 -1.65
C ASP A 106 9.63 -74.51 -1.02
#